data_AF-A0A0M6XRE6-F1
#
_entry.id   AF-A0A0M6XRE6-F1
#
_cell.length_a   1.000
_cell.length_b   1.000
_cell.length_c   1.000
_cell.angle_alpha   90.00
_cell.angle_beta   90.00
_cell.angle_gamma   90.00
#
_symmetry.space_group_name_H-M   'P 1'
#
loop_
_entity.id
_entity.type
_entity.pdbx_description
1 polymer ?
#
loop_
_entity_poly.entity_id
_entity_poly.type
_entity_poly.pdbx_seq_one_letter_code
_entity_poly.pdbx_strand_id
1 'polypeptide(L)' 'MIVKIVTLFLIGMAVLAMFGRLRFPGRARLARARCAHCGAVCAGRGPCPCGKS' A
#
# COMPACT_ATOMS: atom_id res chain seq x y z
N MET A 1 -27.32 -21.10 -12.62
CA MET A 1 -27.61 -19.67 -12.40
C MET A 1 -26.75 -19.04 -11.29
N ILE A 2 -26.27 -19.80 -10.30
CA ILE A 2 -25.35 -19.31 -9.25
C ILE A 2 -23.96 -18.93 -9.78
N VAL A 3 -23.40 -19.72 -10.71
CA VAL A 3 -22.05 -19.52 -11.25
C VAL A 3 -21.91 -18.12 -11.84
N LYS A 4 -22.93 -17.64 -12.56
CA LYS A 4 -22.92 -16.32 -13.21
C LYS A 4 -22.84 -15.17 -12.21
N ILE A 5 -23.49 -15.31 -11.05
CA ILE A 5 -23.43 -14.33 -9.96
C ILE A 5 -22.03 -14.33 -9.33
N VAL A 6 -21.48 -15.51 -9.06
CA VAL A 6 -20.12 -15.66 -8.51
C VAL A 6 -19.08 -15.07 -9.46
N THR A 7 -19.21 -15.32 -10.76
CA THR A 7 -18.29 -14.77 -11.77
C THR A 7 -18.34 -13.25 -11.83
N LEU A 8 -19.54 -12.65 -11.82
CA LEU A 8 -19.69 -11.18 -11.81
C LEU A 8 -19.11 -10.54 -10.54
N PHE A 9 -19.29 -11.19 -9.39
CA PHE A 9 -18.76 -10.71 -8.11
C PHE A 9 -17.22 -10.77 -8.07
N LEU A 10 -16.62 -11.86 -8.53
CA LEU A 10 -15.17 -12.02 -8.62
C LEU A 10 -14.53 -11.00 -9.57
N ILE A 11 -15.15 -10.76 -10.74
CA ILE A 11 -14.70 -9.74 -11.68
C ILE A 11 -14.77 -8.35 -11.04
N GLY A 12 -15.88 -8.01 -10.36
CA GLY A 12 -16.03 -6.74 -9.65
C GLY A 12 -14.94 -6.52 -8.59
N MET A 13 -14.66 -7.53 -7.77
CA MET A 13 -13.59 -7.47 -6.77
C MET A 13 -12.20 -7.31 -7.39
N ALA A 14 -11.90 -8.00 -8.50
CA ALA A 14 -10.62 -7.88 -9.19
C ALA A 14 -10.40 -6.47 -9.77
N VAL A 15 -11.44 -5.89 -10.39
CA VAL A 15 -11.39 -4.51 -10.93
C VAL A 15 -11.20 -3.51 -9.79
N LEU A 16 -11.99 -3.61 -8.71
CA LEU A 16 -11.85 -2.76 -7.53
C LEU A 16 -10.44 -2.87 -6.90
N ALA A 17 -9.83 -4.06 -6.87
CA ALA A 17 -8.48 -4.25 -6.36
C ALA A 17 -7.41 -3.62 -7.28
N MET A 18 -7.56 -3.70 -8.60
CA MET A 18 -6.66 -3.03 -9.54
C MET A 18 -6.83 -1.51 -9.51
N PHE A 19 -8.06 -1.02 -9.46
CA PHE A 19 -8.35 0.40 -9.27
C PHE A 19 -7.85 0.91 -7.91
N GLY A 20 -8.00 0.12 -6.85
CA GLY A 20 -7.46 0.41 -5.53
C GLY A 20 -5.93 0.48 -5.56
N ARG A 21 -5.25 -0.46 -6.22
CA ARG A 21 -3.78 -0.41 -6.38
C ARG A 21 -3.31 0.84 -7.12
N LEU A 22 -4.00 1.26 -8.17
CA LEU A 22 -3.62 2.44 -8.95
C LEU A 22 -4.03 3.76 -8.25
N ARG A 23 -5.14 3.76 -7.50
CA ARG A 23 -5.66 4.92 -6.75
C ARG A 23 -5.04 5.10 -5.37
N PHE A 24 -4.31 4.11 -4.83
CA PHE A 24 -3.51 4.23 -3.60
C PHE A 24 -2.01 4.45 -3.89
N PRO A 25 -1.58 5.67 -4.30
CA PRO A 25 -0.17 6.07 -4.24
C PRO A 25 0.34 6.18 -2.78
N GLY A 26 -0.55 6.00 -1.79
CA GLY A 26 -0.26 6.06 -0.36
C GLY A 26 0.71 4.99 0.15
N ARG A 27 0.79 3.80 -0.47
CA ARG A 27 1.80 2.79 -0.09
C ARG A 27 3.22 3.28 -0.32
N ALA A 28 3.46 4.05 -1.40
CA ALA A 28 4.75 4.67 -1.66
C ALA A 28 5.06 5.80 -0.67
N ARG A 29 4.04 6.54 -0.19
CA ARG A 29 4.22 7.55 0.87
C ARG A 29 4.57 6.93 2.22
N LEU A 30 3.92 5.83 2.58
CA LEU A 30 4.27 5.05 3.79
C LEU A 30 5.66 4.42 3.69
N ALA A 31 6.09 3.99 2.51
CA ALA A 31 7.46 3.51 2.28
C ALA A 31 8.50 4.65 2.32
N ARG A 32 8.18 5.85 1.80
CA ARG A 32 9.04 7.04 1.92
C ARG A 32 9.11 7.59 3.35
N ALA A 33 8.08 7.36 4.15
CA ALA A 33 8.09 7.68 5.57
C ALA A 33 8.87 6.65 6.40
N ARG A 34 9.51 5.65 5.78
CA ARG A 34 10.37 4.68 6.46
C ARG A 34 11.84 4.95 6.13
N CYS A 35 12.67 4.82 7.15
CA CYS A 35 14.12 4.96 7.05
C CYS A 35 14.69 3.77 6.27
N ALA A 36 15.45 4.02 5.19
CA ALA A 36 15.94 2.95 4.29
C ALA A 36 16.89 1.96 4.97
N HIS A 37 17.60 2.38 6.02
CA HIS A 37 18.58 1.56 6.73
C HIS A 37 17.97 0.66 7.82
N CYS A 38 16.88 1.08 8.48
CA CYS A 38 16.30 0.33 9.60
C CYS A 38 14.82 -0.04 9.41
N GLY A 39 14.17 0.43 8.35
CA GLY A 39 12.76 0.16 8.04
C GLY A 39 11.75 0.82 8.99
N ALA A 40 12.22 1.52 10.03
CA ALA A 40 11.37 2.21 11.00
C ALA A 40 10.64 3.39 10.35
N VAL A 41 9.40 3.65 10.78
CA VAL A 41 8.65 4.84 10.37
C VAL A 41 9.31 6.07 11.01
N CYS A 42 9.79 7.00 10.19
CA CYS A 42 10.36 8.27 10.62
C CYS A 42 9.26 9.12 11.27
N ALA A 43 9.14 9.01 12.59
CA ALA A 43 8.23 9.81 13.39
C ALA A 43 8.85 11.21 13.60
N GLY A 44 8.57 12.13 12.68
CA GLY A 44 8.98 13.55 12.77
C GLY A 44 10.12 13.97 11.85
N ARG A 45 10.46 15.27 11.89
CA ARG A 45 11.55 15.91 11.10
C ARG A 45 12.94 15.76 11.75
N GLY A 46 13.15 14.71 12.55
CA GLY A 46 14.42 14.43 13.22
C GLY A 46 15.23 13.35 12.48
N PRO A 47 16.56 13.28 12.70
CA PRO A 47 17.37 12.19 12.17
C PRO A 47 16.85 10.85 12.67
N CYS A 48 16.86 9.85 11.79
CA CYS A 48 16.40 8.50 12.08
C CYS A 48 17.17 7.92 13.29
N PRO A 49 16.51 7.27 14.26
CA PRO A 49 17.16 6.78 15.50
C PRO A 49 18.25 5.73 15.24
N CYS A 50 18.39 5.23 14.01
CA CYS A 50 19.44 4.29 13.64
C CYS A 50 20.82 4.94 13.43
N GLY A 51 20.97 6.27 13.60
CA GLY A 51 22.28 6.95 13.57
C GLY A 51 23.06 6.81 12.26
N LYS A 52 22.43 6.30 11.21
CA LYS A 52 23.00 6.07 9.88
C LYS A 52 22.27 6.98 8.91
N SER A 53 23.00 8.00 8.47
CA SER A 53 22.62 9.01 7.47
C SER A 53 22.46 8.39 6.09
#